data_AF-A0A4Y8XZW0-F1
#
_entry.id   AF-A0A4Y8XZW0-F1
#
_cell.length_a   1.000
_cell.length_b   1.000
_cell.length_c   1.000
_cell.angle_alpha   90.00
_cell.angle_beta   90.00
_cell.angle_gamma   90.00
#
_symmetry.space_group_name_H-M   'P 1'
#
loop_
_entity.id
_entity.type
_entity.pdbx_description
1 polymer ?
#
loop_
_entity_poly.entity_id
_entity_poly.type
_entity_poly.pdbx_seq_one_letter_code
_entity_poly.pdbx_strand_id
1 'polypeptide(L)'
;MALNAHPRTAARRKIRGLLLALVAVVLGAVATLGAPPRAHAAESTLGAAASQSGRYFGTAIASGRLGDSAYTTIAGREFNSVTAENEMKIDATEPQRGQFNFTAGDRVYNWAVQNGKQVRGHTLAWHSQQPGWMQSLSGGTLRQAMIDHINGVMGHYKGKIAQWDVVNEAFADGSSGARRDSNLQRTGNDWIEVAFRTARAADPAAKLCYNDYNVEDWTWAKTQAMYAMVRDFKQRGVPIDCVGFQSHFNSGSPYNSNFRTTLQSFAALGVDVAITELDIQGASATTYANVTNDCLAVPRCLGITVWGVRDSDSWRPEHTPLLFNSDGSKKPAYTAVLNALNGGSSTPPSDAGPIKGVGSGRCIDVPNAGTTDGTRVNLWDCHNGTQQQWTFTTAGEFRVYGNKCLDAAGTGNGAQVQIYSCWGGDNQKWRLNSDGSIVGVQSGLCLDAVGGGTANGTQIQLYSCSNGSNQRWTRT
;
A
#
# COMPACT_ATOMS: atom_id res chain seq x y z
N MET A 1 2.39 76.95 57.33
CA MET A 1 1.39 76.57 58.35
C MET A 1 0.34 75.71 57.65
N ALA A 2 0.39 74.38 57.78
CA ALA A 2 -0.34 73.58 58.79
C ALA A 2 -1.87 73.66 58.53
N LEU A 3 -2.70 72.61 58.38
CA LEU A 3 -2.66 71.18 58.72
C LEU A 3 -3.80 70.44 57.95
N ASN A 4 -3.57 69.15 57.67
CA ASN A 4 -4.47 67.98 57.69
C ASN A 4 -6.01 68.13 57.75
N ALA A 5 -6.74 67.33 56.95
CA ALA A 5 -7.52 66.16 57.45
C ALA A 5 -8.37 65.42 56.37
N HIS A 6 -8.09 64.11 56.29
CA HIS A 6 -8.78 62.88 55.83
C HIS A 6 -10.06 62.78 54.95
N PRO A 7 -10.19 61.64 54.21
CA PRO A 7 -11.21 61.40 53.19
C PRO A 7 -12.47 60.69 53.73
N ARG A 8 -13.62 60.92 53.08
CA ARG A 8 -14.82 60.08 53.21
C ARG A 8 -15.06 59.26 51.95
N THR A 9 -15.10 57.95 52.18
CA THR A 9 -15.55 56.82 51.38
C THR A 9 -16.58 57.09 50.28
N ALA A 10 -16.30 56.61 49.07
CA ALA A 10 -17.29 56.43 48.01
C ALA A 10 -17.08 55.06 47.33
N ALA A 11 -17.36 53.99 48.07
CA ALA A 11 -17.71 52.69 47.52
C ALA A 11 -19.05 52.82 46.78
N ARG A 12 -19.05 53.40 45.57
CA ARG A 12 -20.20 53.44 44.65
C ARG A 12 -19.78 53.96 43.26
N ARG A 13 -18.68 53.43 42.71
CA ARG A 13 -18.31 53.66 41.29
C ARG A 13 -17.44 52.52 40.73
N LYS A 14 -17.84 51.28 40.96
CA LYS A 14 -17.26 50.09 40.29
C LYS A 14 -18.32 49.07 39.84
N ILE A 15 -19.50 49.53 39.42
CA ILE A 15 -20.56 48.64 38.86
C ILE A 15 -21.14 49.21 37.54
N ARG A 16 -20.38 50.03 36.80
CA ARG A 16 -20.79 50.46 35.45
C ARG A 16 -19.75 50.27 34.35
N GLY A 17 -18.57 49.72 34.68
CA GLY A 17 -17.52 49.43 33.70
C GLY A 17 -17.36 47.96 33.31
N LEU A 18 -18.15 47.04 33.89
CA LEU A 18 -17.98 45.59 33.70
C LEU A 18 -19.13 44.89 32.97
N LEU A 19 -20.15 45.64 32.52
CA LEU A 19 -21.32 45.07 31.81
C LEU A 19 -21.38 45.42 30.32
N LEU A 20 -20.40 46.17 29.78
CA LEU A 20 -20.30 46.49 28.35
C LEU A 20 -19.12 45.81 27.63
N ALA A 21 -18.25 45.10 28.35
CA ALA A 21 -17.20 44.27 27.76
C ALA A 21 -17.61 42.79 27.61
N LEU A 22 -18.82 42.40 28.02
CA LEU A 22 -19.31 41.01 27.97
C LEU A 22 -20.38 40.77 26.90
N VAL A 23 -20.79 41.80 26.15
CA VAL A 23 -21.79 41.68 25.06
C VAL A 23 -21.15 41.73 23.67
N ALA A 24 -19.90 42.17 23.55
CA ALA A 24 -19.15 42.16 22.28
C ALA A 24 -18.33 40.87 22.03
N VAL A 25 -18.35 39.90 22.96
CA VAL A 25 -17.63 38.61 22.81
C VAL A 25 -18.58 37.46 22.40
N VAL A 26 -19.90 37.68 22.35
CA VAL A 26 -20.89 36.61 22.10
C VAL A 26 -21.42 36.57 20.65
N LEU A 27 -20.99 37.47 19.76
CA LEU A 27 -21.41 37.47 18.34
C LEU A 27 -20.29 37.21 17.32
N GLY A 28 -19.09 36.84 17.77
CA GLY A 28 -17.93 36.55 16.92
C GLY A 28 -17.50 35.08 16.88
N ALA A 29 -18.21 34.18 17.56
CA ALA A 29 -18.01 32.74 17.41
C ALA A 29 -18.90 32.24 16.26
N VAL A 30 -18.57 32.66 15.03
CA VAL A 30 -18.94 31.83 13.88
C VAL A 30 -18.16 30.55 14.08
N ALA A 31 -18.85 29.53 14.57
CA ALA A 31 -18.39 28.17 14.49
C ALA A 31 -17.96 27.95 13.04
N THR A 32 -16.64 27.88 12.82
CA THR A 32 -16.12 27.02 11.76
C THR A 32 -16.52 25.62 12.17
N LEU A 33 -17.80 25.28 11.96
CA LEU A 33 -18.20 23.94 11.64
C LEU A 33 -17.28 23.59 10.49
N GLY A 34 -16.19 22.88 10.80
CA GLY A 34 -15.39 22.22 9.78
C GLY A 34 -16.42 21.47 8.96
N ALA A 35 -16.60 21.87 7.70
CA ALA A 35 -17.45 21.12 6.80
C ALA A 35 -17.01 19.67 6.97
N PRO A 36 -17.93 18.73 7.25
CA PRO A 36 -17.55 17.32 7.27
C PRO A 36 -16.75 17.09 5.99
N PRO A 37 -15.60 16.38 6.05
CA PRO A 37 -14.83 16.10 4.85
C PRO A 37 -15.82 15.62 3.81
N ARG A 38 -15.83 16.25 2.62
CA ARG A 38 -16.72 15.84 1.55
C ARG A 38 -16.54 14.33 1.43
N ALA A 39 -17.61 13.58 1.66
CA ALA A 39 -17.60 12.15 1.41
C ALA A 39 -17.36 12.02 -0.10
N HIS A 40 -16.11 11.81 -0.48
CA HIS A 40 -15.77 11.53 -1.86
C HIS A 40 -16.44 10.20 -2.22
N ALA A 41 -16.96 10.09 -3.44
CA ALA A 41 -17.43 8.81 -3.93
C ALA A 41 -16.25 7.82 -3.87
N ALA A 42 -16.52 6.56 -3.52
CA ALA A 42 -15.49 5.54 -3.50
C ALA A 42 -14.82 5.45 -4.88
N GLU A 43 -13.49 5.58 -4.91
CA GLU A 43 -12.71 5.54 -6.14
C GLU A 43 -12.52 4.08 -6.60
N SER A 44 -12.32 3.91 -7.91
CA SER A 44 -12.32 2.59 -8.56
C SER A 44 -10.93 2.02 -8.85
N THR A 45 -9.87 2.84 -8.74
CA THR A 45 -8.47 2.47 -8.98
C THR A 45 -7.58 2.81 -7.79
N LEU A 46 -6.47 2.08 -7.62
CA LEU A 46 -5.62 2.20 -6.44
C LEU A 46 -5.00 3.60 -6.30
N GLY A 47 -4.44 4.14 -7.39
CA GLY A 47 -3.82 5.46 -7.40
C GLY A 47 -4.81 6.59 -7.11
N ALA A 48 -6.03 6.52 -7.68
CA ALA A 48 -7.08 7.50 -7.40
C ALA A 48 -7.55 7.42 -5.95
N ALA A 49 -7.77 6.21 -5.43
CA ALA A 49 -8.15 6.00 -4.03
C ALA A 49 -7.09 6.51 -3.04
N ALA A 50 -5.80 6.23 -3.28
CA ALA A 50 -4.73 6.77 -2.45
C ALA A 50 -4.67 8.31 -2.47
N SER A 51 -4.93 8.91 -3.64
CA SER A 51 -4.91 10.36 -3.84
C SER A 51 -5.95 11.10 -3.00
N GLN A 52 -7.08 10.47 -2.64
CA GLN A 52 -8.07 11.05 -1.72
C GLN A 52 -7.47 11.42 -0.36
N SER A 53 -6.41 10.73 0.05
CA SER A 53 -5.69 10.98 1.31
C SER A 53 -4.36 11.72 1.11
N GLY A 54 -4.12 12.27 -0.08
CA GLY A 54 -2.86 12.95 -0.43
C GLY A 54 -1.67 12.01 -0.65
N ARG A 55 -1.91 10.72 -0.91
CA ARG A 55 -0.88 9.68 -1.06
C ARG A 55 -0.82 9.14 -2.49
N TYR A 56 0.25 8.43 -2.80
CA TYR A 56 0.36 7.65 -4.05
C TYR A 56 0.14 6.14 -3.81
N PHE A 57 -0.26 5.45 -4.88
CA PHE A 57 -0.15 4.00 -5.00
C PHE A 57 0.63 3.68 -6.29
N GLY A 58 1.78 3.05 -6.14
CA GLY A 58 2.76 2.83 -7.21
C GLY A 58 3.03 1.36 -7.51
N THR A 59 3.82 1.13 -8.56
CA THR A 59 4.31 -0.19 -8.95
C THR A 59 5.75 -0.12 -9.47
N ALA A 60 6.46 -1.25 -9.43
CA ALA A 60 7.71 -1.44 -10.17
C ALA A 60 7.42 -1.70 -11.67
N ILE A 61 8.11 -0.96 -12.54
CA ILE A 61 7.98 -1.08 -14.00
C ILE A 61 9.25 -1.67 -14.60
N ALA A 62 9.07 -2.71 -15.41
CA ALA A 62 10.11 -3.31 -16.24
C ALA A 62 9.97 -2.82 -17.68
N SER A 63 11.01 -2.18 -18.22
CA SER A 63 11.05 -1.64 -19.58
C SER A 63 10.78 -2.70 -20.65
N GLY A 64 11.23 -3.94 -20.44
CA GLY A 64 10.99 -5.09 -21.31
C GLY A 64 9.51 -5.50 -21.40
N ARG A 65 8.69 -5.12 -20.42
CA ARG A 65 7.24 -5.42 -20.38
C ARG A 65 6.37 -4.34 -20.99
N LEU A 66 6.93 -3.17 -21.34
CA LEU A 66 6.16 -2.04 -21.89
C LEU A 66 5.59 -2.29 -23.30
N GLY A 67 5.94 -3.40 -23.95
CA GLY A 67 5.28 -3.87 -25.18
C GLY A 67 4.08 -4.79 -24.95
N ASP A 68 3.86 -5.27 -23.72
CA ASP A 68 2.70 -6.09 -23.36
C ASP A 68 1.51 -5.18 -23.04
N SER A 69 0.50 -5.19 -23.91
CA SER A 69 -0.69 -4.36 -23.76
C SER A 69 -1.49 -4.65 -22.49
N ALA A 70 -1.53 -5.90 -22.01
CA ALA A 70 -2.24 -6.25 -20.77
C ALA A 70 -1.49 -5.66 -19.57
N TYR A 71 -0.16 -5.76 -19.57
CA TYR A 71 0.70 -5.13 -18.56
C TYR A 71 0.50 -3.62 -18.49
N THR A 72 0.63 -2.91 -19.63
CA THR A 72 0.51 -1.45 -19.66
C THR A 72 -0.90 -0.96 -19.39
N THR A 73 -1.93 -1.75 -19.73
CA THR A 73 -3.34 -1.40 -19.42
C THR A 73 -3.59 -1.41 -17.92
N ILE A 74 -3.13 -2.44 -17.21
CA ILE A 74 -3.24 -2.50 -15.75
C ILE A 74 -2.38 -1.41 -15.13
N ALA A 75 -1.10 -1.33 -15.51
CA ALA A 75 -0.16 -0.41 -14.91
C ALA A 75 -0.53 1.06 -15.15
N GLY A 76 -1.01 1.37 -16.35
CA GLY A 76 -1.48 2.69 -16.76
C GLY A 76 -2.69 3.16 -15.97
N ARG A 77 -3.64 2.25 -15.72
CA ARG A 77 -4.91 2.53 -15.03
C ARG A 77 -4.77 2.63 -13.51
N GLU A 78 -4.01 1.73 -12.90
CA GLU A 78 -4.10 1.49 -11.46
C GLU A 78 -3.14 2.33 -10.62
N PHE A 79 -2.02 2.79 -11.20
CA PHE A 79 -0.93 3.40 -10.45
C PHE A 79 -0.67 4.85 -10.86
N ASN A 80 -0.32 5.69 -9.89
CA ASN A 80 0.07 7.10 -10.07
C ASN A 80 1.54 7.38 -9.66
N SER A 81 2.30 6.33 -9.34
CA SER A 81 3.74 6.38 -9.07
C SER A 81 4.44 5.16 -9.67
N VAL A 82 5.68 5.34 -10.12
CA VAL A 82 6.50 4.31 -10.78
C VAL A 82 7.88 4.27 -10.16
N THR A 83 8.39 3.07 -9.95
CA THR A 83 9.82 2.80 -9.73
C THR A 83 10.32 1.99 -10.92
N ALA A 84 11.48 2.32 -11.50
CA ALA A 84 12.12 1.43 -12.47
C ALA A 84 12.67 0.21 -11.72
N GLU A 85 12.25 -1.00 -12.10
CA GLU A 85 12.61 -2.22 -11.36
C GLU A 85 14.13 -2.46 -11.38
N ASN A 86 14.77 -2.17 -12.52
CA ASN A 86 16.22 -2.35 -12.69
C ASN A 86 16.90 -1.22 -13.48
N GLU A 87 16.14 -0.48 -14.30
CA GLU A 87 16.69 0.37 -15.36
C GLU A 87 17.36 1.66 -14.86
N MET A 88 17.23 1.96 -13.57
CA MET A 88 17.90 3.09 -12.90
C MET A 88 18.94 2.64 -11.87
N LYS A 89 19.28 1.34 -11.83
CA LYS A 89 20.36 0.80 -10.98
C LYS A 89 21.74 1.12 -11.58
N ILE A 90 22.78 0.88 -10.78
CA ILE A 90 24.16 1.29 -11.07
C ILE A 90 24.68 0.65 -12.37
N ASP A 91 24.50 -0.66 -12.53
CA ASP A 91 24.94 -1.40 -13.71
C ASP A 91 24.22 -0.97 -15.00
N ALA A 92 22.92 -0.69 -14.91
CA ALA A 92 22.11 -0.22 -16.01
C ALA A 92 22.48 1.21 -16.45
N THR A 93 22.78 2.08 -15.50
CA THR A 93 23.02 3.52 -15.77
C THR A 93 24.48 3.88 -15.99
N GLU A 94 25.43 3.10 -15.50
CA GLU A 94 26.87 3.29 -15.71
C GLU A 94 27.57 1.95 -16.01
N PRO A 95 27.26 1.32 -17.17
CA PRO A 95 27.77 -0.02 -17.51
C PRO A 95 29.31 -0.08 -17.62
N GLN A 96 29.95 1.04 -17.94
CA GLN A 96 31.40 1.22 -17.92
C GLN A 96 31.74 2.50 -17.16
N ARG A 97 32.84 2.51 -16.41
CA ARG A 97 33.20 3.66 -15.55
C ARG A 97 33.30 4.96 -16.34
N GLY A 98 32.53 5.97 -15.94
CA GLY A 98 32.42 7.27 -16.60
C GLY A 98 31.60 7.28 -17.89
N GLN A 99 30.98 6.16 -18.27
CA GLN A 99 30.17 6.02 -19.48
C GLN A 99 28.72 5.71 -19.09
N PHE A 100 27.93 6.77 -18.95
CA PHE A 100 26.53 6.65 -18.56
C PHE A 100 25.64 6.23 -19.74
N ASN A 101 24.63 5.42 -19.45
CA ASN A 101 23.58 5.04 -20.40
C ASN A 101 22.21 5.14 -19.73
N PHE A 102 21.36 6.02 -20.25
CA PHE A 102 20.03 6.23 -19.69
C PHE A 102 18.90 5.66 -20.55
N THR A 103 19.21 4.93 -21.62
CA THR A 103 18.20 4.47 -22.61
C THR A 103 17.06 3.68 -21.95
N ALA A 104 17.38 2.73 -21.08
CA ALA A 104 16.39 1.91 -20.41
C ALA A 104 15.63 2.70 -19.34
N GLY A 105 16.34 3.50 -18.53
CA GLY A 105 15.74 4.33 -17.49
C GLY A 105 14.81 5.40 -18.06
N ASP A 106 15.22 6.07 -19.15
CA ASP A 106 14.42 7.06 -19.85
C ASP A 106 13.17 6.44 -20.47
N ARG A 107 13.25 5.19 -20.95
CA ARG A 107 12.06 4.48 -21.44
C ARG A 107 11.01 4.32 -20.34
N VAL A 108 11.41 3.94 -19.13
CA VAL A 108 10.51 3.82 -17.98
C VAL A 108 10.01 5.20 -17.53
N TYR A 109 10.92 6.17 -17.38
CA TYR A 109 10.59 7.54 -16.98
C TYR A 109 9.59 8.19 -17.93
N ASN A 110 9.85 8.13 -19.25
CA ASN A 110 8.98 8.72 -20.26
C ASN A 110 7.61 8.06 -20.27
N TRP A 111 7.54 6.74 -20.15
CA TRP A 111 6.27 6.04 -20.02
C TRP A 111 5.50 6.50 -18.77
N ALA A 112 6.18 6.64 -17.63
CA ALA A 112 5.57 7.09 -16.39
C ALA A 112 4.96 8.49 -16.54
N VAL A 113 5.74 9.46 -17.02
CA VAL A 113 5.30 10.86 -17.18
C VAL A 113 4.19 10.98 -18.22
N GLN A 114 4.31 10.31 -19.37
CA GLN A 114 3.26 10.31 -20.40
C GLN A 114 1.93 9.73 -19.89
N ASN A 115 1.98 8.85 -18.90
CA ASN A 115 0.80 8.26 -18.26
C ASN A 115 0.48 8.90 -16.90
N GLY A 116 0.95 10.12 -16.64
CA GLY A 116 0.58 10.93 -15.46
C GLY A 116 1.08 10.40 -14.13
N LYS A 117 2.24 9.73 -14.10
CA LYS A 117 2.81 9.09 -12.91
C LYS A 117 4.04 9.84 -12.42
N GLN A 118 4.17 9.99 -11.10
CA GLN A 118 5.42 10.41 -10.48
C GLN A 118 6.44 9.26 -10.55
N VAL A 119 7.73 9.57 -10.38
CA VAL A 119 8.81 8.58 -10.44
C VAL A 119 9.61 8.59 -9.15
N ARG A 120 9.86 7.38 -8.61
CA ARG A 120 10.90 7.12 -7.62
C ARG A 120 12.14 6.58 -8.34
N GLY A 121 13.27 7.25 -8.17
CA GLY A 121 14.55 6.80 -8.70
C GLY A 121 15.16 5.72 -7.80
N HIS A 122 15.57 4.60 -8.38
CA HIS A 122 16.05 3.43 -7.66
C HIS A 122 17.16 2.73 -8.47
N THR A 123 18.41 2.64 -7.99
CA THR A 123 18.98 3.24 -6.78
C THR A 123 20.42 3.68 -7.05
N LEU A 124 20.90 4.68 -6.30
CA LEU A 124 22.16 5.38 -6.62
C LEU A 124 23.40 4.71 -6.02
N ALA A 125 23.34 4.19 -4.80
CA ALA A 125 24.49 3.58 -4.14
C ALA A 125 24.08 2.35 -3.32
N TRP A 126 24.55 1.18 -3.76
CA TRP A 126 24.17 -0.11 -3.20
C TRP A 126 25.28 -1.13 -3.44
N HIS A 127 25.33 -2.17 -2.60
CA HIS A 127 26.33 -3.23 -2.69
C HIS A 127 26.02 -4.26 -3.79
N SER A 128 24.74 -4.41 -4.15
CA SER A 128 24.29 -5.36 -5.18
C SER A 128 24.13 -4.68 -6.54
N GLN A 129 24.08 -5.49 -7.61
CA GLN A 129 23.95 -5.05 -9.01
C GLN A 129 24.88 -3.90 -9.38
N GLN A 130 26.09 -3.92 -8.81
CA GLN A 130 27.17 -3.07 -9.26
C GLN A 130 27.70 -3.62 -10.60
N PRO A 131 28.08 -2.77 -11.56
CA PRO A 131 28.79 -3.21 -12.75
C PRO A 131 30.16 -3.80 -12.35
N GLY A 132 30.68 -4.73 -13.15
CA GLY A 132 31.92 -5.45 -12.82
C GLY A 132 33.12 -4.54 -12.51
N TRP A 133 33.18 -3.37 -13.16
CA TRP A 133 34.21 -2.38 -12.88
C TRP A 133 34.12 -1.85 -11.45
N MET A 134 32.92 -1.55 -10.93
CA MET A 134 32.73 -1.00 -9.59
C MET A 134 32.93 -2.07 -8.51
N GLN A 135 32.52 -3.31 -8.77
CA GLN A 135 32.77 -4.45 -7.87
C GLN A 135 34.26 -4.63 -7.56
N SER A 136 35.14 -4.33 -8.52
CA SER A 136 36.60 -4.45 -8.37
C SER A 136 37.27 -3.29 -7.61
N LEU A 137 36.54 -2.20 -7.38
CA LEU A 137 37.09 -1.02 -6.71
C LEU A 137 37.03 -1.15 -5.19
N SER A 138 37.91 -0.39 -4.52
CA SER A 138 37.92 -0.23 -3.07
C SER A 138 38.49 1.13 -2.66
N GLY A 139 38.45 1.45 -1.37
CA GLY A 139 39.07 2.64 -0.79
C GLY A 139 38.61 3.96 -1.42
N GLY A 140 39.53 4.93 -1.52
CA GLY A 140 39.26 6.25 -2.08
C GLY A 140 38.77 6.23 -3.54
N THR A 141 39.25 5.28 -4.34
CA THR A 141 38.85 5.12 -5.74
C THR A 141 37.38 4.74 -5.88
N LEU A 142 36.91 3.80 -5.05
CA LEU A 142 35.48 3.43 -5.00
C LEU A 142 34.65 4.59 -4.43
N ARG A 143 35.14 5.27 -3.40
CA ARG A 143 34.44 6.42 -2.82
C ARG A 143 34.18 7.52 -3.86
N GLN A 144 35.19 7.85 -4.67
CA GLN A 144 35.03 8.83 -5.73
C GLN A 144 34.07 8.32 -6.83
N ALA A 145 34.19 7.05 -7.24
CA ALA A 145 33.27 6.48 -8.23
C ALA A 145 31.80 6.51 -7.77
N MET A 146 31.53 6.26 -6.50
CA MET A 146 30.17 6.40 -5.93
C MET A 146 29.66 7.84 -6.04
N ILE A 147 30.51 8.84 -5.75
CA ILE A 147 30.17 10.26 -5.86
C ILE A 147 29.88 10.63 -7.32
N ASP A 148 30.76 10.21 -8.23
CA ASP A 148 30.64 10.48 -9.67
C ASP A 148 29.35 9.86 -10.23
N HIS A 149 29.04 8.63 -9.83
CA HIS A 149 27.81 7.94 -10.21
C HIS A 149 26.56 8.70 -9.76
N ILE A 150 26.48 9.07 -8.48
CA ILE A 150 25.36 9.85 -7.91
C ILE A 150 25.16 11.14 -8.72
N ASN A 151 26.24 11.88 -8.97
CA ASN A 151 26.17 13.13 -9.74
C ASN A 151 25.73 12.92 -11.19
N GLY A 152 26.23 11.90 -11.86
CA GLY A 152 25.88 11.60 -13.26
C GLY A 152 24.41 11.24 -13.41
N VAL A 153 23.92 10.28 -12.60
CA VAL A 153 22.53 9.82 -12.67
C VAL A 153 21.56 10.90 -12.23
N MET A 154 21.77 11.53 -11.07
CA MET A 154 20.87 12.59 -10.59
C MET A 154 20.94 13.83 -11.47
N GLY A 155 22.08 14.14 -12.08
CA GLY A 155 22.24 15.23 -13.03
C GLY A 155 21.35 15.06 -14.27
N HIS A 156 21.29 13.85 -14.84
CA HIS A 156 20.43 13.53 -15.99
C HIS A 156 18.93 13.67 -15.66
N TYR A 157 18.53 13.24 -14.46
CA TYR A 157 17.14 13.27 -14.00
C TYR A 157 16.78 14.49 -13.11
N LYS A 158 17.62 15.52 -13.08
CA LYS A 158 17.48 16.66 -12.16
C LYS A 158 16.11 17.34 -12.28
N GLY A 159 15.42 17.51 -11.16
CA GLY A 159 14.11 18.15 -11.06
C GLY A 159 12.94 17.31 -11.60
N LYS A 160 13.19 16.06 -12.01
CA LYS A 160 12.19 15.18 -12.62
C LYS A 160 11.71 14.06 -11.70
N ILE A 161 12.45 13.79 -10.61
CA ILE A 161 12.24 12.63 -9.73
C ILE A 161 11.67 13.12 -8.40
N ALA A 162 10.60 12.47 -7.94
CA ALA A 162 9.95 12.86 -6.69
C ALA A 162 10.75 12.40 -5.47
N GLN A 163 11.29 11.18 -5.52
CA GLN A 163 12.04 10.52 -4.45
C GLN A 163 13.22 9.73 -5.03
N TRP A 164 14.38 9.80 -4.41
CA TRP A 164 15.52 8.94 -4.74
C TRP A 164 15.83 8.00 -3.58
N ASP A 165 15.89 6.70 -3.86
CA ASP A 165 16.58 5.75 -2.97
C ASP A 165 18.09 5.97 -3.16
N VAL A 166 18.66 6.87 -2.35
CA VAL A 166 20.07 7.28 -2.47
C VAL A 166 20.98 6.14 -2.06
N VAL A 167 20.66 5.50 -0.94
CA VAL A 167 21.37 4.33 -0.44
C VAL A 167 20.37 3.21 -0.19
N ASN A 168 20.69 2.02 -0.70
CA ASN A 168 19.90 0.81 -0.50
C ASN A 168 20.67 -0.21 0.36
N GLU A 169 19.99 -0.88 1.30
CA GLU A 169 20.41 -2.11 2.01
C GLU A 169 21.80 -2.09 2.66
N ALA A 170 22.11 -1.00 3.35
CA ALA A 170 23.42 -0.81 3.98
C ALA A 170 23.58 -1.52 5.33
N PHE A 171 22.51 -2.10 5.91
CA PHE A 171 22.59 -2.90 7.12
C PHE A 171 22.62 -4.41 6.81
N ALA A 172 23.38 -5.13 7.63
CA ALA A 172 23.46 -6.59 7.59
C ALA A 172 22.16 -7.20 8.12
N ASP A 173 21.82 -8.38 7.62
CA ASP A 173 20.73 -9.18 8.16
C ASP A 173 21.15 -9.87 9.47
N GLY A 174 20.17 -10.29 10.26
CA GLY A 174 20.38 -10.94 11.56
C GLY A 174 20.24 -9.99 12.75
N SER A 175 20.83 -10.38 13.88
CA SER A 175 20.56 -9.78 15.19
C SER A 175 21.57 -8.73 15.66
N SER A 176 22.60 -8.42 14.86
CA SER A 176 23.67 -7.51 15.28
C SER A 176 23.34 -6.03 15.10
N GLY A 177 22.47 -5.68 14.13
CA GLY A 177 22.29 -4.31 13.68
C GLY A 177 23.54 -3.70 13.01
N ALA A 178 24.52 -4.54 12.63
CA ALA A 178 25.75 -4.08 12.00
C ALA A 178 25.50 -3.54 10.60
N ARG A 179 26.42 -2.69 10.13
CA ARG A 179 26.51 -2.37 8.70
C ARG A 179 26.85 -3.63 7.91
N ARG A 180 26.31 -3.74 6.70
CA ARG A 180 26.63 -4.82 5.77
C ARG A 180 28.09 -4.69 5.32
N ASP A 181 28.84 -5.77 5.46
CA ASP A 181 30.19 -5.83 4.93
C ASP A 181 30.13 -5.82 3.40
N SER A 182 30.62 -4.74 2.80
CA SER A 182 30.58 -4.47 1.37
C SER A 182 31.78 -3.62 0.98
N ASN A 183 32.14 -3.60 -0.31
CA ASN A 183 33.20 -2.72 -0.81
C ASN A 183 32.92 -1.25 -0.44
N LEU A 184 31.66 -0.79 -0.53
CA LEU A 184 31.21 0.54 -0.11
C LEU A 184 31.45 0.79 1.39
N GLN A 185 31.00 -0.12 2.26
CA GLN A 185 31.20 0.02 3.71
C GLN A 185 32.70 0.05 4.09
N ARG A 186 33.54 -0.72 3.40
CA ARG A 186 34.99 -0.76 3.60
C ARG A 186 35.70 0.53 3.15
N THR A 187 35.04 1.42 2.40
CA THR A 187 35.60 2.76 2.10
C THR A 187 35.61 3.67 3.34
N GLY A 188 34.84 3.35 4.37
CA GLY A 188 34.66 4.15 5.58
C GLY A 188 33.19 4.22 5.98
N ASN A 189 32.90 4.22 7.29
CA ASN A 189 31.53 4.15 7.81
C ASN A 189 30.64 5.36 7.43
N ASP A 190 31.28 6.46 7.04
CA ASP A 190 30.71 7.72 6.59
C ASP A 190 30.17 7.70 5.15
N TRP A 191 30.38 6.61 4.38
CA TRP A 191 30.01 6.54 2.96
C TRP A 191 28.54 6.89 2.69
N ILE A 192 27.63 6.48 3.58
CA ILE A 192 26.19 6.78 3.49
C ILE A 192 25.97 8.29 3.61
N GLU A 193 26.57 8.95 4.60
CA GLU A 193 26.44 10.40 4.78
C GLU A 193 26.98 11.15 3.56
N VAL A 194 28.13 10.72 3.03
CA VAL A 194 28.72 11.29 1.82
C VAL A 194 27.77 11.15 0.63
N ALA A 195 27.11 10.00 0.47
CA ALA A 195 26.13 9.77 -0.59
C ALA A 195 24.95 10.75 -0.48
N PHE A 196 24.35 10.93 0.70
CA PHE A 196 23.26 11.87 0.91
C PHE A 196 23.65 13.33 0.67
N ARG A 197 24.83 13.76 1.17
CA ARG A 197 25.33 15.13 0.93
C ARG A 197 25.58 15.39 -0.55
N THR A 198 26.12 14.40 -1.27
CA THR A 198 26.33 14.46 -2.73
C THR A 198 24.98 14.57 -3.45
N ALA A 199 24.03 13.69 -3.12
CA ALA A 199 22.71 13.66 -3.73
C ALA A 199 21.95 14.99 -3.54
N ARG A 200 22.02 15.59 -2.35
CA ARG A 200 21.41 16.89 -2.09
C ARG A 200 21.98 18.01 -2.96
N ALA A 201 23.29 17.99 -3.20
CA ALA A 201 23.94 18.98 -4.06
C ALA A 201 23.58 18.78 -5.55
N ALA A 202 23.48 17.52 -5.98
CA ALA A 202 23.12 17.18 -7.36
C ALA A 202 21.70 17.64 -7.70
N ASP A 203 20.73 17.31 -6.85
CA ASP A 203 19.33 17.71 -7.02
C ASP A 203 18.65 18.09 -5.68
N PRO A 204 18.56 19.39 -5.36
CA PRO A 204 17.87 19.86 -4.17
C PRO A 204 16.35 19.64 -4.18
N ALA A 205 15.72 19.40 -5.34
CA ALA A 205 14.27 19.30 -5.47
C ALA A 205 13.72 17.90 -5.10
N ALA A 206 14.54 16.86 -5.21
CA ALA A 206 14.14 15.49 -4.88
C ALA A 206 14.15 15.24 -3.36
N LYS A 207 13.21 14.40 -2.90
CA LYS A 207 13.31 13.82 -1.55
C LYS A 207 14.36 12.71 -1.55
N LEU A 208 15.26 12.72 -0.57
CA LEU A 208 16.34 11.75 -0.45
C LEU A 208 15.99 10.69 0.59
N CYS A 209 15.86 9.44 0.13
CA CYS A 209 15.45 8.30 0.96
C CYS A 209 16.61 7.34 1.22
N TYR A 210 16.65 6.79 2.42
CA TYR A 210 17.35 5.55 2.73
C TYR A 210 16.37 4.38 2.57
N ASN A 211 16.70 3.32 1.83
CA ASN A 211 15.81 2.18 1.58
C ASN A 211 16.43 0.86 2.06
N ASP A 212 15.65 -0.02 2.68
CA ASP A 212 16.12 -1.34 3.15
C ASP A 212 14.94 -2.30 3.39
N TYR A 213 15.24 -3.60 3.50
CA TYR A 213 14.32 -4.67 3.90
C TYR A 213 14.64 -5.21 5.28
N ASN A 214 13.72 -5.99 5.85
CA ASN A 214 13.85 -6.54 7.21
C ASN A 214 14.08 -5.44 8.25
N VAL A 215 13.41 -4.32 8.06
CA VAL A 215 13.44 -3.14 8.92
C VAL A 215 12.03 -2.71 9.33
N GLU A 216 11.03 -3.54 9.05
CA GLU A 216 9.63 -3.29 9.29
C GLU A 216 9.24 -3.62 10.74
N ASP A 217 9.76 -4.72 11.30
CA ASP A 217 9.49 -5.11 12.68
C ASP A 217 10.33 -4.26 13.65
N TRP A 218 9.66 -3.50 14.51
CA TRP A 218 10.30 -2.60 15.47
C TRP A 218 11.28 -3.31 16.42
N THR A 219 11.04 -4.60 16.69
CA THR A 219 11.86 -5.38 17.64
C THR A 219 13.19 -5.83 17.06
N TRP A 220 13.40 -5.72 15.76
CA TRP A 220 14.60 -6.25 15.11
C TRP A 220 15.79 -5.29 15.24
N ALA A 221 16.97 -5.87 15.45
CA ALA A 221 18.21 -5.11 15.60
C ALA A 221 18.54 -4.27 14.37
N LYS A 222 18.24 -4.78 13.16
CA LYS A 222 18.40 -4.04 11.89
C LYS A 222 17.54 -2.78 11.86
N THR A 223 16.26 -2.87 12.25
CA THR A 223 15.34 -1.72 12.39
C THR A 223 15.89 -0.68 13.36
N GLN A 224 16.34 -1.12 14.55
CA GLN A 224 16.89 -0.22 15.56
C GLN A 224 18.18 0.47 15.11
N ALA A 225 19.05 -0.23 14.39
CA ALA A 225 20.29 0.33 13.86
C ALA A 225 20.02 1.35 12.74
N MET A 226 19.07 1.05 11.84
CA MET A 226 18.59 2.00 10.84
C MET A 226 18.01 3.25 11.51
N TYR A 227 17.18 3.08 12.54
CA TYR A 227 16.59 4.17 13.31
C TYR A 227 17.65 5.05 13.96
N ALA A 228 18.65 4.44 14.60
CA ALA A 228 19.75 5.16 15.23
C ALA A 228 20.56 5.99 14.23
N MET A 229 20.81 5.46 13.02
CA MET A 229 21.49 6.19 11.95
C MET A 229 20.67 7.39 11.47
N VAL A 230 19.38 7.20 11.19
CA VAL A 230 18.53 8.30 10.72
C VAL A 230 18.41 9.37 11.80
N ARG A 231 18.26 8.98 13.08
CA ARG A 231 18.25 9.93 14.21
C ARG A 231 19.54 10.75 14.28
N ASP A 232 20.70 10.10 14.18
CA ASP A 232 22.01 10.77 14.16
C ASP A 232 22.12 11.75 12.97
N PHE A 233 21.70 11.32 11.78
CA PHE A 233 21.69 12.15 10.59
C PHE A 233 20.85 13.41 10.77
N LYS A 234 19.64 13.28 11.34
CA LYS A 234 18.79 14.45 11.63
C LYS A 234 19.41 15.36 12.68
N GLN A 235 20.06 14.82 13.70
CA GLN A 235 20.75 15.61 14.74
C GLN A 235 21.94 16.41 14.18
N ARG A 236 22.70 15.83 13.25
CA ARG A 236 23.90 16.47 12.66
C ARG A 236 23.64 17.24 11.36
N GLY A 237 22.40 17.31 10.89
CA GLY A 237 22.03 18.02 9.66
C GLY A 237 22.53 17.33 8.38
N VAL A 238 22.57 15.99 8.36
CA VAL A 238 22.76 15.21 7.13
C VAL A 238 21.44 15.26 6.33
N PRO A 239 21.48 15.54 5.01
CA PRO A 239 20.26 15.80 4.23
C PRO A 239 19.53 14.50 3.87
N ILE A 240 18.74 13.98 4.81
CA ILE A 240 17.82 12.87 4.61
C ILE A 240 16.38 13.33 4.83
N ASP A 241 15.51 13.01 3.87
CA ASP A 241 14.10 13.44 3.88
C ASP A 241 13.15 12.29 4.14
N CYS A 242 13.53 11.06 3.76
CA CYS A 242 12.65 9.91 3.85
C CYS A 242 13.36 8.61 4.23
N VAL A 243 12.56 7.64 4.66
CA VAL A 243 12.95 6.24 4.81
C VAL A 243 11.98 5.36 4.05
N GLY A 244 12.53 4.54 3.15
CA GLY A 244 11.83 3.50 2.40
C GLY A 244 11.91 2.17 3.13
N PHE A 245 10.76 1.52 3.27
CA PHE A 245 10.62 0.18 3.82
C PHE A 245 10.22 -0.76 2.69
N GLN A 246 11.13 -1.63 2.27
CA GLN A 246 10.89 -2.53 1.13
C GLN A 246 9.61 -3.35 1.35
N SER A 247 9.39 -3.85 2.57
CA SER A 247 8.16 -4.57 2.93
C SER A 247 7.93 -5.86 2.13
N HIS A 248 9.01 -6.62 1.90
CA HIS A 248 8.97 -7.97 1.32
C HIS A 248 8.52 -9.03 2.34
N PHE A 249 7.21 -9.11 2.60
CA PHE A 249 6.69 -9.97 3.66
C PHE A 249 6.53 -11.43 3.21
N ASN A 250 7.05 -12.36 4.00
CA ASN A 250 6.96 -13.80 3.76
C ASN A 250 7.04 -14.58 5.09
N SER A 251 6.97 -15.90 5.08
CA SER A 251 7.01 -16.69 6.32
C SER A 251 8.30 -16.54 7.13
N GLY A 252 9.43 -16.22 6.48
CA GLY A 252 10.72 -15.98 7.14
C GLY A 252 10.89 -14.55 7.67
N SER A 253 10.15 -13.60 7.09
CA SER A 253 10.09 -12.20 7.49
C SER A 253 8.63 -11.71 7.46
N PRO A 254 7.81 -12.15 8.42
CA PRO A 254 6.38 -11.90 8.38
C PRO A 254 6.06 -10.44 8.72
N TYR A 255 4.96 -9.94 8.16
CA TYR A 255 4.34 -8.72 8.65
C TYR A 255 4.00 -8.84 10.14
N ASN A 256 4.26 -7.76 10.89
CA ASN A 256 3.86 -7.61 12.28
C ASN A 256 3.08 -6.28 12.44
N SER A 257 2.07 -6.25 13.31
CA SER A 257 1.31 -5.02 13.57
C SER A 257 2.14 -3.88 14.18
N ASN A 258 3.30 -4.19 14.76
CA ASN A 258 4.26 -3.18 15.19
C ASN A 258 4.93 -2.42 14.02
N PHE A 259 4.68 -2.80 12.76
CA PHE A 259 5.15 -2.04 11.60
C PHE A 259 4.62 -0.60 11.61
N ARG A 260 3.37 -0.39 12.04
CA ARG A 260 2.85 0.96 12.29
C ARG A 260 3.70 1.75 13.28
N THR A 261 4.13 1.11 14.37
CA THR A 261 5.01 1.73 15.37
C THR A 261 6.36 2.10 14.76
N THR A 262 6.91 1.26 13.89
CA THR A 262 8.12 1.57 13.13
C THR A 262 7.92 2.82 12.27
N LEU A 263 6.89 2.84 11.42
CA LEU A 263 6.58 3.99 10.56
C LEU A 263 6.40 5.29 11.38
N GLN A 264 5.67 5.23 12.49
CA GLN A 264 5.46 6.36 13.40
C GLN A 264 6.77 6.84 14.05
N SER A 265 7.62 5.91 14.48
CA SER A 265 8.91 6.23 15.12
C SER A 265 9.84 6.95 14.16
N PHE A 266 9.97 6.49 12.92
CA PHE A 266 10.76 7.19 11.90
C PHE A 266 10.13 8.54 11.53
N ALA A 267 8.81 8.61 11.36
CA ALA A 267 8.11 9.87 11.12
C ALA A 267 8.37 10.92 12.22
N ALA A 268 8.47 10.50 13.48
CA ALA A 268 8.76 11.36 14.62
C ALA A 268 10.18 11.98 14.60
N LEU A 269 11.11 11.42 13.82
CA LEU A 269 12.44 12.02 13.58
C LEU A 269 12.39 13.20 12.59
N GLY A 270 11.22 13.51 12.02
CA GLY A 270 11.05 14.57 11.02
C GLY A 270 11.52 14.16 9.63
N VAL A 271 11.47 12.86 9.32
CA VAL A 271 11.56 12.32 7.95
C VAL A 271 10.20 11.78 7.53
N ASP A 272 9.94 11.76 6.24
CA ASP A 272 8.81 11.04 5.70
C ASP A 272 9.09 9.54 5.62
N VAL A 273 8.05 8.73 5.48
CA VAL A 273 8.18 7.28 5.30
C VAL A 273 7.48 6.85 4.03
N ALA A 274 7.95 5.79 3.39
CA ALA A 274 7.35 5.22 2.20
C ALA A 274 7.45 3.69 2.24
N ILE A 275 6.40 3.01 1.80
CA ILE A 275 6.44 1.57 1.53
C ILE A 275 6.83 1.42 0.07
N THR A 276 7.97 0.78 -0.20
CA THR A 276 8.69 0.96 -1.48
C THR A 276 8.65 -0.24 -2.41
N GLU A 277 8.58 -1.46 -1.88
CA GLU A 277 8.73 -2.71 -2.65
C GLU A 277 7.75 -3.79 -2.17
N LEU A 278 6.52 -3.38 -1.82
CA LEU A 278 5.57 -4.26 -1.14
C LEU A 278 5.18 -5.47 -1.99
N ASP A 279 5.47 -6.64 -1.47
CA ASP A 279 4.92 -7.91 -1.91
C ASP A 279 4.71 -8.82 -0.69
N ILE A 280 3.67 -9.65 -0.71
CA ILE A 280 3.29 -10.48 0.43
C ILE A 280 3.09 -11.91 -0.05
N GLN A 281 3.91 -12.84 0.39
CA GLN A 281 3.77 -14.27 0.05
C GLN A 281 2.33 -14.75 0.25
N GLY A 282 1.72 -15.31 -0.81
CA GLY A 282 0.34 -15.78 -0.84
C GLY A 282 -0.73 -14.67 -0.97
N ALA A 283 -0.32 -13.40 -0.99
CA ALA A 283 -1.17 -12.22 -1.11
C ALA A 283 -2.39 -12.24 -0.18
N SER A 284 -2.16 -12.51 1.11
CA SER A 284 -3.20 -12.44 2.14
C SER A 284 -3.93 -11.09 2.09
N ALA A 285 -5.24 -11.13 1.83
CA ALA A 285 -6.07 -9.93 1.70
C ALA A 285 -6.05 -9.08 2.98
N THR A 286 -6.08 -9.74 4.15
CA THR A 286 -5.99 -9.09 5.46
C THR A 286 -4.64 -8.42 5.68
N THR A 287 -3.54 -9.08 5.31
CA THR A 287 -2.20 -8.51 5.50
C THR A 287 -1.99 -7.28 4.61
N TYR A 288 -2.42 -7.35 3.35
CA TYR A 288 -2.38 -6.21 2.43
C TYR A 288 -3.22 -5.02 2.94
N ALA A 289 -4.42 -5.27 3.47
CA ALA A 289 -5.24 -4.22 4.08
C ALA A 289 -4.59 -3.62 5.33
N ASN A 290 -3.98 -4.45 6.18
CA ASN A 290 -3.28 -3.99 7.38
C ASN A 290 -2.11 -3.06 7.05
N VAL A 291 -1.23 -3.47 6.13
CA VAL A 291 -0.12 -2.64 5.65
C VAL A 291 -0.61 -1.33 5.03
N THR A 292 -1.72 -1.39 4.28
CA THR A 292 -2.36 -0.18 3.73
C THR A 292 -2.82 0.77 4.83
N ASN A 293 -3.51 0.24 5.84
CA ASN A 293 -3.98 1.01 6.98
C ASN A 293 -2.85 1.57 7.85
N ASP A 294 -1.72 0.88 7.94
CA ASP A 294 -0.54 1.40 8.65
C ASP A 294 0.01 2.67 7.99
N CYS A 295 0.10 2.70 6.66
CA CYS A 295 0.47 3.91 5.94
C CYS A 295 -0.59 5.03 6.10
N LEU A 296 -1.88 4.69 5.99
CA LEU A 296 -2.97 5.66 6.17
C LEU A 296 -2.95 6.30 7.57
N ALA A 297 -2.58 5.53 8.60
CA ALA A 297 -2.48 5.98 9.98
C ALA A 297 -1.28 6.89 10.28
N VAL A 298 -0.30 7.00 9.36
CA VAL A 298 0.89 7.84 9.54
C VAL A 298 0.82 9.02 8.55
N PRO A 299 0.63 10.27 9.02
CA PRO A 299 0.50 11.44 8.14
C PRO A 299 1.70 11.67 7.22
N ARG A 300 2.90 11.24 7.66
CA ARG A 300 4.15 11.32 6.90
C ARG A 300 4.41 10.11 5.99
N CYS A 301 3.50 9.13 5.94
CA CYS A 301 3.59 8.06 4.96
C CYS A 301 3.15 8.58 3.59
N LEU A 302 4.10 8.70 2.67
CA LEU A 302 3.88 9.32 1.35
C LEU A 302 3.02 8.45 0.43
N GLY A 303 3.10 7.13 0.58
CA GLY A 303 2.40 6.18 -0.28
C GLY A 303 3.00 4.79 -0.23
N ILE A 304 2.46 3.93 -1.09
CA ILE A 304 2.78 2.50 -1.16
C ILE A 304 3.12 2.16 -2.61
N THR A 305 4.22 1.45 -2.83
CA THR A 305 4.57 0.84 -4.12
C THR A 305 4.59 -0.66 -3.95
N VAL A 306 3.87 -1.39 -4.81
CA VAL A 306 3.97 -2.86 -4.90
C VAL A 306 5.03 -3.28 -5.90
N TRP A 307 5.79 -4.35 -5.63
CA TRP A 307 6.96 -4.71 -6.44
C TRP A 307 6.62 -5.57 -7.66
N GLY A 308 5.81 -5.00 -8.54
CA GLY A 308 5.38 -5.57 -9.83
C GLY A 308 3.89 -5.36 -10.09
N VAL A 309 3.45 -5.73 -11.29
CA VAL A 309 2.06 -5.53 -11.75
C VAL A 309 1.23 -6.81 -11.52
N ARG A 310 1.58 -7.91 -12.22
CA ARG A 310 0.95 -9.23 -12.06
C ARG A 310 1.90 -10.18 -11.36
N ASP A 311 1.39 -11.26 -10.76
CA ASP A 311 2.22 -12.30 -10.15
C ASP A 311 3.29 -12.86 -11.12
N SER A 312 3.00 -12.97 -12.42
CA SER A 312 3.95 -13.38 -13.47
C SER A 312 5.05 -12.35 -13.79
N ASP A 313 4.90 -11.11 -13.32
CA ASP A 313 5.89 -10.05 -13.44
C ASP A 313 6.69 -9.85 -12.14
N SER A 314 6.38 -10.57 -11.06
CA SER A 314 7.12 -10.51 -9.81
C SER A 314 8.51 -11.14 -9.98
N TRP A 315 9.48 -10.64 -9.22
CA TRP A 315 10.77 -11.31 -9.00
C TRP A 315 10.67 -12.61 -8.17
N ARG A 316 9.52 -12.86 -7.54
CA ARG A 316 9.19 -14.07 -6.74
C ARG A 316 7.83 -14.65 -7.17
N PRO A 317 7.66 -15.03 -8.44
CA PRO A 317 6.35 -15.40 -8.99
C PRO A 317 5.77 -16.65 -8.31
N GLU A 318 6.60 -17.56 -7.81
CA GLU A 318 6.23 -18.77 -7.07
C GLU A 318 5.50 -18.48 -5.76
N HIS A 319 5.59 -17.26 -5.24
CA HIS A 319 4.91 -16.84 -4.03
C HIS A 319 3.55 -16.18 -4.31
N THR A 320 3.22 -15.93 -5.58
CA THR A 320 2.01 -15.20 -6.00
C THR A 320 1.75 -13.95 -5.14
N PRO A 321 2.72 -13.03 -5.00
CA PRO A 321 2.70 -12.12 -3.88
C PRO A 321 2.04 -10.77 -4.17
N LEU A 322 1.56 -10.53 -5.40
CA LEU A 322 1.06 -9.24 -5.88
C LEU A 322 -0.48 -9.17 -5.89
N LEU A 323 -1.02 -8.07 -6.44
CA LEU A 323 -2.46 -7.75 -6.42
C LEU A 323 -3.24 -8.24 -7.64
N PHE A 324 -2.55 -8.66 -8.70
CA PHE A 324 -3.13 -9.19 -9.92
C PHE A 324 -2.57 -10.58 -10.22
N ASN A 325 -3.43 -11.50 -10.63
CA ASN A 325 -3.01 -12.79 -11.15
C ASN A 325 -2.28 -12.62 -12.48
N SER A 326 -1.60 -13.67 -12.94
CA SER A 326 -0.87 -13.72 -14.20
C SER A 326 -1.71 -13.39 -15.44
N ASP A 327 -3.02 -13.67 -15.39
CA ASP A 327 -3.98 -13.36 -16.46
C ASP A 327 -4.48 -11.90 -16.43
N GLY A 328 -4.09 -11.12 -15.41
CA GLY A 328 -4.51 -9.74 -15.20
C GLY A 328 -5.80 -9.58 -14.39
N SER A 329 -6.40 -10.68 -13.91
CA SER A 329 -7.55 -10.61 -13.00
C SER A 329 -7.15 -10.03 -11.63
N LYS A 330 -8.05 -9.24 -11.04
CA LYS A 330 -7.87 -8.65 -9.70
C LYS A 330 -7.96 -9.75 -8.66
N LYS A 331 -6.99 -9.82 -7.73
CA LYS A 331 -7.02 -10.76 -6.60
C LYS A 331 -7.91 -10.26 -5.46
N PRO A 332 -8.27 -11.11 -4.49
CA PRO A 332 -8.95 -10.66 -3.27
C PRO A 332 -8.20 -9.54 -2.54
N ALA A 333 -6.87 -9.62 -2.49
CA ALA A 333 -6.01 -8.58 -1.94
C ALA A 333 -6.17 -7.21 -2.61
N TYR A 334 -6.35 -7.16 -3.94
CA TYR A 334 -6.62 -5.89 -4.64
C TYR A 334 -7.83 -5.18 -4.04
N THR A 335 -8.92 -5.92 -3.81
CA THR A 335 -10.16 -5.33 -3.31
C THR A 335 -10.03 -4.91 -1.85
N ALA A 336 -9.29 -5.68 -1.06
CA ALA A 336 -8.99 -5.32 0.32
C ALA A 336 -8.18 -4.01 0.42
N VAL A 337 -7.17 -3.84 -0.44
CA VAL A 337 -6.40 -2.58 -0.55
C VAL A 337 -7.29 -1.42 -1.00
N LEU A 338 -8.06 -1.60 -2.08
CA LEU A 338 -8.93 -0.55 -2.61
C LEU A 338 -9.97 -0.10 -1.57
N ASN A 339 -10.55 -1.04 -0.83
CA ASN A 339 -11.49 -0.74 0.25
C ASN A 339 -10.81 0.02 1.38
N ALA A 340 -9.61 -0.38 1.81
CA ALA A 340 -8.85 0.32 2.86
C ALA A 340 -8.51 1.76 2.45
N LEU A 341 -8.04 1.99 1.21
CA LEU A 341 -7.76 3.32 0.68
C LEU A 341 -9.01 4.22 0.64
N ASN A 342 -10.18 3.64 0.39
CA ASN A 342 -11.48 4.34 0.41
C ASN A 342 -12.07 4.52 1.82
N GLY A 343 -11.31 4.27 2.89
CA GLY A 343 -11.75 4.47 4.28
C GLY A 343 -12.50 3.29 4.90
N GLY A 344 -12.53 2.13 4.23
CA GLY A 344 -13.18 0.92 4.72
C GLY A 344 -14.72 0.99 4.77
N SER A 345 -15.34 -0.03 5.38
CA SER A 345 -16.77 -0.04 5.69
C SER A 345 -16.99 0.29 7.15
N SER A 346 -18.00 1.11 7.47
CA SER A 346 -18.42 1.41 8.86
C SER A 346 -19.03 0.20 9.57
N THR A 347 -19.36 -0.86 8.84
CA THR A 347 -19.72 -2.18 9.35
C THR A 347 -18.62 -3.16 8.93
N PRO A 348 -17.70 -3.54 9.85
CA PRO A 348 -16.73 -4.59 9.59
C PRO A 348 -17.51 -5.86 9.25
N PRO A 349 -17.35 -6.43 8.06
CA PRO A 349 -18.06 -7.65 7.75
C PRO A 349 -17.56 -8.78 8.64
N SER A 350 -18.44 -9.62 9.19
CA SER A 350 -18.00 -10.83 9.86
C SER A 350 -17.28 -11.75 8.86
N ASP A 351 -16.11 -12.25 9.24
CA ASP A 351 -15.35 -13.23 8.44
C ASP A 351 -16.04 -14.60 8.43
N ALA A 352 -16.99 -14.85 9.35
CA ALA A 352 -17.77 -16.07 9.41
C ALA A 352 -19.25 -15.78 9.65
N GLY A 353 -20.14 -16.38 8.86
CA GLY A 353 -21.57 -16.26 9.06
C GLY A 353 -22.39 -16.42 7.77
N PRO A 354 -23.70 -16.14 7.85
CA PRO A 354 -24.58 -16.18 6.69
C PRO A 354 -24.25 -15.08 5.68
N ILE A 355 -24.36 -15.43 4.38
CA ILE A 355 -24.32 -14.48 3.27
C ILE A 355 -25.76 -14.22 2.83
N LYS A 356 -26.33 -13.08 3.24
CA LYS A 356 -27.74 -12.75 3.02
C LYS A 356 -27.91 -11.86 1.80
N GLY A 357 -28.74 -12.27 0.84
CA GLY A 357 -29.09 -11.48 -0.33
C GLY A 357 -29.97 -10.28 0.03
N VAL A 358 -29.60 -9.10 -0.44
CA VAL A 358 -30.33 -7.85 -0.17
C VAL A 358 -31.73 -7.88 -0.78
N GLY A 359 -31.87 -8.38 -2.01
CA GLY A 359 -33.17 -8.43 -2.71
C GLY A 359 -34.15 -9.47 -2.15
N SER A 360 -33.66 -10.57 -1.58
CA SER A 360 -34.49 -11.68 -1.12
C SER A 360 -34.69 -11.70 0.40
N GLY A 361 -33.76 -11.12 1.15
CA GLY A 361 -33.66 -11.29 2.60
C GLY A 361 -33.23 -12.70 3.05
N ARG A 362 -32.87 -13.57 2.09
CA ARG A 362 -32.52 -14.99 2.27
C ARG A 362 -31.02 -15.22 2.19
N CYS A 363 -30.57 -16.35 2.73
CA CYS A 363 -29.16 -16.69 2.84
C CYS A 363 -28.73 -17.66 1.73
N ILE A 364 -27.47 -17.56 1.30
CA ILE A 364 -26.84 -18.59 0.46
C ILE A 364 -26.76 -19.88 1.29
N ASP A 365 -27.38 -20.93 0.78
CA ASP A 365 -27.59 -22.21 1.44
C ASP A 365 -27.08 -23.36 0.56
N VAL A 366 -26.48 -24.37 1.20
CA VAL A 366 -26.20 -25.65 0.55
C VAL A 366 -27.40 -26.58 0.75
N PRO A 367 -28.14 -26.92 -0.33
CA PRO A 367 -29.40 -27.65 -0.22
C PRO A 367 -29.31 -28.90 0.64
N ASN A 368 -30.24 -29.03 1.59
CA ASN A 368 -30.37 -30.18 2.50
C ASN A 368 -29.10 -30.47 3.34
N ALA A 369 -28.24 -29.47 3.54
CA ALA A 369 -26.93 -29.63 4.16
C ALA A 369 -26.06 -30.72 3.49
N GLY A 370 -26.22 -30.92 2.18
CA GLY A 370 -25.42 -31.86 1.40
C GLY A 370 -23.94 -31.47 1.37
N THR A 371 -23.05 -32.45 1.29
CA THR A 371 -21.59 -32.24 1.22
C THR A 371 -20.98 -32.75 -0.09
N THR A 372 -21.83 -33.17 -1.03
CA THR A 372 -21.42 -33.69 -2.34
C THR A 372 -20.86 -32.56 -3.21
N ASP A 373 -19.68 -32.78 -3.78
CA ASP A 373 -19.09 -31.87 -4.76
C ASP A 373 -20.00 -31.72 -5.98
N GLY A 374 -20.15 -30.48 -6.46
CA GLY A 374 -21.07 -30.16 -7.55
C GLY A 374 -22.48 -29.79 -7.10
N THR A 375 -22.76 -29.77 -5.78
CA THR A 375 -24.08 -29.34 -5.28
C THR A 375 -24.24 -27.84 -5.50
N ARG A 376 -25.15 -27.45 -6.39
CA ARG A 376 -25.50 -26.05 -6.66
C ARG A 376 -26.10 -25.40 -5.42
N VAL A 377 -25.59 -24.24 -5.04
CA VAL A 377 -26.14 -23.48 -3.90
C VAL A 377 -27.42 -22.74 -4.30
N ASN A 378 -28.27 -22.44 -3.33
CA ASN A 378 -29.53 -21.73 -3.54
C ASN A 378 -29.73 -20.63 -2.48
N LEU A 379 -30.82 -19.89 -2.61
CA LEU A 379 -31.36 -19.06 -1.54
C LEU A 379 -32.30 -19.88 -0.66
N TRP A 380 -32.14 -19.74 0.64
CA TRP A 380 -33.05 -20.29 1.64
C TRP A 380 -33.26 -19.32 2.80
N ASP A 381 -34.37 -19.46 3.53
CA ASP A 381 -34.62 -18.67 4.73
C ASP A 381 -33.44 -18.81 5.70
N CYS A 382 -33.00 -17.67 6.25
CA CYS A 382 -31.80 -17.64 7.07
C CYS A 382 -32.01 -18.38 8.40
N HIS A 383 -31.09 -19.28 8.75
CA HIS A 383 -31.09 -20.00 10.03
C HIS A 383 -29.67 -20.39 10.46
N ASN A 384 -29.52 -20.88 11.70
CA ASN A 384 -28.21 -21.21 12.28
C ASN A 384 -27.66 -22.58 11.85
N GLY A 385 -28.01 -23.05 10.65
CA GLY A 385 -27.55 -24.32 10.12
C GLY A 385 -26.14 -24.20 9.56
N THR A 386 -25.35 -25.27 9.68
CA THR A 386 -23.95 -25.31 9.21
C THR A 386 -23.84 -25.06 7.70
N GLN A 387 -24.88 -25.39 6.93
CA GLN A 387 -24.97 -25.17 5.48
C GLN A 387 -25.10 -23.70 5.04
N GLN A 388 -25.33 -22.79 6.00
CA GLN A 388 -25.38 -21.35 5.76
C GLN A 388 -24.20 -20.63 6.43
N GLN A 389 -23.30 -21.33 7.11
CA GLN A 389 -22.14 -20.71 7.76
C GLN A 389 -20.96 -20.69 6.80
N TRP A 390 -20.70 -19.51 6.23
CA TRP A 390 -19.61 -19.28 5.28
C TRP A 390 -18.49 -18.50 5.95
N THR A 391 -17.27 -19.01 5.84
CA THR A 391 -16.06 -18.33 6.30
C THR A 391 -15.31 -17.74 5.11
N PHE A 392 -15.13 -16.43 5.07
CA PHE A 392 -14.28 -15.77 4.09
C PHE A 392 -12.82 -15.84 4.53
N THR A 393 -11.98 -16.54 3.78
CA THR A 393 -10.57 -16.73 4.15
C THR A 393 -9.67 -15.60 3.67
N THR A 394 -8.46 -15.53 4.20
CA THR A 394 -7.44 -14.57 3.75
C THR A 394 -7.01 -14.79 2.30
N ALA A 395 -7.21 -16.00 1.76
CA ALA A 395 -7.02 -16.35 0.35
C ALA A 395 -8.20 -15.94 -0.55
N GLY A 396 -9.28 -15.43 0.04
CA GLY A 396 -10.50 -14.99 -0.64
C GLY A 396 -11.48 -16.10 -0.98
N GLU A 397 -11.41 -17.24 -0.31
CA GLU A 397 -12.38 -18.31 -0.49
C GLU A 397 -13.58 -18.11 0.44
N PHE A 398 -14.78 -18.49 0.01
CA PHE A 398 -15.89 -18.73 0.93
C PHE A 398 -15.96 -20.21 1.27
N ARG A 399 -15.60 -20.56 2.51
CA ARG A 399 -15.59 -21.95 2.98
C ARG A 399 -16.85 -22.29 3.77
N VAL A 400 -17.41 -23.47 3.52
CA VAL A 400 -18.49 -24.08 4.29
C VAL A 400 -18.05 -25.48 4.75
N TYR A 401 -18.53 -25.93 5.91
CA TYR A 401 -18.11 -27.21 6.53
C TYR A 401 -16.61 -27.35 6.76
N GLY A 402 -15.88 -26.23 6.84
CA GLY A 402 -14.43 -26.18 7.01
C GLY A 402 -13.62 -26.38 5.72
N ASN A 403 -13.95 -27.38 4.88
CA ASN A 403 -13.13 -27.74 3.71
C ASN A 403 -13.89 -27.84 2.37
N LYS A 404 -15.11 -27.32 2.28
CA LYS A 404 -15.80 -27.08 1.00
C LYS A 404 -15.74 -25.60 0.67
N CYS A 405 -15.58 -25.28 -0.59
CA CYS A 405 -15.46 -23.92 -1.10
C CYS A 405 -16.63 -23.60 -2.02
N LEU A 406 -17.08 -22.34 -1.97
CA LEU A 406 -17.96 -21.78 -2.99
C LEU A 406 -17.20 -21.73 -4.30
N ASP A 407 -17.68 -22.47 -5.28
CA ASP A 407 -16.99 -22.83 -6.51
C ASP A 407 -17.83 -22.43 -7.72
N ALA A 408 -17.21 -21.80 -8.71
CA ALA A 408 -17.82 -21.53 -10.00
C ALA A 408 -17.46 -22.62 -11.01
N ALA A 409 -18.48 -23.32 -11.54
CA ALA A 409 -18.33 -24.39 -12.53
C ALA A 409 -18.20 -23.87 -13.98
N GLY A 410 -17.65 -22.66 -14.16
CA GLY A 410 -17.50 -21.99 -15.45
C GLY A 410 -17.28 -20.48 -15.31
N THR A 411 -16.96 -19.80 -16.41
CA THR A 411 -16.63 -18.36 -16.42
C THR A 411 -17.67 -17.49 -17.13
N GLY A 412 -18.67 -18.10 -17.78
CA GLY A 412 -19.71 -17.38 -18.52
C GLY A 412 -20.95 -17.04 -17.68
N ASN A 413 -21.79 -16.15 -18.22
CA ASN A 413 -23.12 -15.89 -17.68
C ASN A 413 -23.94 -17.19 -17.62
N GLY A 414 -24.59 -17.43 -16.48
CA GLY A 414 -25.33 -18.67 -16.23
C GLY A 414 -24.52 -19.79 -15.61
N ALA A 415 -23.20 -19.64 -15.47
CA ALA A 415 -22.37 -20.67 -14.86
C ALA A 415 -22.86 -21.00 -13.44
N GLN A 416 -22.90 -22.29 -13.15
CA GLN A 416 -23.35 -22.80 -11.86
C GLN A 416 -22.38 -22.39 -10.75
N VAL A 417 -22.96 -21.90 -9.64
CA VAL A 417 -22.24 -21.69 -8.38
C VAL A 417 -22.62 -22.81 -7.42
N GLN A 418 -21.62 -23.51 -6.90
CA GLN A 418 -21.77 -24.77 -6.19
C GLN A 418 -20.82 -24.86 -5.00
N ILE A 419 -20.91 -25.96 -4.24
CA ILE A 419 -19.82 -26.38 -3.37
C ILE A 419 -18.91 -27.38 -4.07
N TYR A 420 -17.61 -27.24 -3.86
CA TYR A 420 -16.60 -28.20 -4.28
C TYR A 420 -15.50 -28.31 -3.22
N SER A 421 -14.70 -29.38 -3.23
CA SER A 421 -13.55 -29.50 -2.33
C SER A 421 -12.57 -28.35 -2.57
N CYS A 422 -12.09 -27.72 -1.49
CA CYS A 422 -11.18 -26.58 -1.60
C CYS A 422 -9.83 -27.01 -2.18
N TRP A 423 -9.37 -26.34 -3.23
CA TRP A 423 -8.06 -26.61 -3.86
C TRP A 423 -7.26 -25.34 -4.22
N GLY A 424 -7.79 -24.16 -3.90
CA GLY A 424 -7.10 -22.88 -4.11
C GLY A 424 -7.21 -22.31 -5.53
N GLY A 425 -8.06 -22.88 -6.38
CA GLY A 425 -8.33 -22.38 -7.73
C GLY A 425 -8.98 -20.99 -7.73
N ASP A 426 -8.72 -20.19 -8.77
CA ASP A 426 -9.29 -18.83 -8.87
C ASP A 426 -10.81 -18.83 -9.11
N ASN A 427 -11.38 -19.95 -9.55
CA ASN A 427 -12.82 -20.16 -9.62
C ASN A 427 -13.46 -20.39 -8.23
N GLN A 428 -12.64 -20.55 -7.17
CA GLN A 428 -13.05 -20.65 -5.77
C GLN A 428 -12.73 -19.38 -4.96
N LYS A 429 -12.16 -18.36 -5.61
CA LYS A 429 -11.81 -17.08 -4.99
C LYS A 429 -12.77 -15.98 -5.39
N TRP A 430 -13.08 -15.12 -4.44
CA TRP A 430 -14.11 -14.10 -4.53
C TRP A 430 -13.60 -12.76 -4.02
N ARG A 431 -14.08 -11.69 -4.63
CA ARG A 431 -13.83 -10.30 -4.22
C ARG A 431 -15.09 -9.72 -3.61
N LEU A 432 -14.94 -9.08 -2.45
CA LEU A 432 -16.03 -8.46 -1.71
C LEU A 432 -15.97 -6.95 -1.91
N ASN A 433 -16.80 -6.47 -2.83
CA ASN A 433 -16.85 -5.05 -3.15
C ASN A 433 -17.68 -4.30 -2.10
N SER A 434 -17.40 -3.00 -1.95
CA SER A 434 -18.08 -2.13 -0.99
C SER A 434 -19.58 -1.89 -1.28
N ASP A 435 -20.01 -2.10 -2.53
CA ASP A 435 -21.41 -2.01 -2.96
C ASP A 435 -22.26 -3.25 -2.58
N GLY A 436 -21.63 -4.25 -1.93
CA GLY A 436 -22.24 -5.51 -1.54
C GLY A 436 -22.20 -6.60 -2.61
N SER A 437 -21.63 -6.33 -3.79
CA SER A 437 -21.43 -7.36 -4.80
C SER A 437 -20.28 -8.31 -4.42
N ILE A 438 -20.45 -9.59 -4.79
CA ILE A 438 -19.45 -10.64 -4.62
C ILE A 438 -19.05 -11.10 -6.02
N VAL A 439 -17.79 -10.91 -6.40
CA VAL A 439 -17.30 -11.14 -7.77
C VAL A 439 -16.30 -12.29 -7.79
N GLY A 440 -16.51 -13.27 -8.67
CA GLY A 440 -15.55 -14.36 -8.90
C GLY A 440 -14.25 -13.83 -9.49
N VAL A 441 -13.10 -14.26 -8.94
CA VAL A 441 -11.78 -13.78 -9.38
C VAL A 441 -11.51 -14.19 -10.83
N GLN A 442 -11.66 -15.48 -11.15
CA GLN A 442 -11.40 -15.99 -12.50
C GLN A 442 -12.36 -15.43 -13.57
N SER A 443 -13.65 -15.29 -13.24
CA SER A 443 -14.68 -14.92 -14.22
C SER A 443 -14.87 -13.42 -14.38
N GLY A 444 -14.58 -12.63 -13.34
CA GLY A 444 -14.98 -11.22 -13.27
C GLY A 444 -16.50 -11.01 -13.15
N LEU A 445 -17.29 -12.07 -12.93
CA LEU A 445 -18.74 -12.05 -12.85
C LEU A 445 -19.24 -12.05 -11.39
N CYS A 446 -20.43 -11.49 -11.18
CA CYS A 446 -21.07 -11.39 -9.87
C CYS A 446 -21.83 -12.68 -9.52
N LEU A 447 -21.86 -13.02 -8.22
CA LEU A 447 -22.88 -13.91 -7.67
C LEU A 447 -24.26 -13.31 -7.90
N ASP A 448 -25.14 -14.10 -8.52
CA ASP A 448 -26.45 -13.67 -9.01
C ASP A 448 -27.51 -14.71 -8.63
N ALA A 449 -28.58 -14.28 -7.97
CA ALA A 449 -29.76 -15.12 -7.80
C ALA A 449 -30.55 -15.19 -9.12
N VAL A 450 -30.67 -16.41 -9.66
CA VAL A 450 -31.15 -16.67 -11.03
C VAL A 450 -32.49 -15.97 -11.30
N GLY A 451 -32.53 -15.18 -12.39
CA GLY A 451 -33.73 -14.48 -12.83
C GLY A 451 -34.26 -13.43 -11.86
N GLY A 452 -33.46 -13.00 -10.88
CA GLY A 452 -33.91 -12.12 -9.80
C GLY A 452 -34.84 -12.81 -8.81
N GLY A 453 -34.85 -14.15 -8.77
CA GLY A 453 -35.69 -14.93 -7.87
C GLY A 453 -35.38 -14.62 -6.40
N THR A 454 -36.42 -14.61 -5.57
CA THR A 454 -36.30 -14.31 -4.14
C THR A 454 -36.82 -15.44 -3.25
N ALA A 455 -37.44 -16.48 -3.81
CA ALA A 455 -38.03 -17.58 -3.06
C ALA A 455 -36.98 -18.62 -2.61
N ASN A 456 -37.32 -19.41 -1.59
CA ASN A 456 -36.57 -20.60 -1.22
C ASN A 456 -36.38 -21.51 -2.44
N GLY A 457 -35.15 -22.01 -2.63
CA GLY A 457 -34.80 -22.83 -3.78
C GLY A 457 -34.32 -22.05 -5.00
N THR A 458 -34.36 -20.71 -5.00
CA THR A 458 -33.77 -19.91 -6.09
C THR A 458 -32.28 -20.22 -6.21
N GLN A 459 -31.85 -20.77 -7.34
CA GLN A 459 -30.46 -21.15 -7.54
C GLN A 459 -29.54 -19.93 -7.69
N ILE A 460 -28.26 -20.09 -7.36
CA ILE A 460 -27.24 -19.07 -7.60
C ILE A 460 -26.45 -19.39 -8.87
N GLN A 461 -26.07 -18.35 -9.61
CA GLN A 461 -25.25 -18.42 -10.82
C GLN A 461 -24.18 -17.32 -10.79
N LEU A 462 -23.27 -17.37 -11.77
CA LEU A 462 -22.51 -16.21 -12.19
C LEU A 462 -23.26 -15.43 -13.25
N TYR A 463 -23.23 -14.10 -13.15
CA TYR A 463 -23.75 -13.22 -14.19
C TYR A 463 -23.00 -11.89 -14.24
N SER A 464 -23.13 -11.18 -15.36
CA SER A 464 -22.58 -9.84 -15.53
C SER A 464 -23.08 -8.92 -14.41
N CYS A 465 -22.14 -8.22 -13.77
CA CYS A 465 -22.45 -7.33 -12.66
C CYS A 465 -23.35 -6.18 -13.12
N SER A 466 -24.48 -6.00 -12.47
CA SER A 466 -25.56 -5.07 -12.87
C SER A 466 -25.97 -4.08 -11.79
N ASN A 467 -25.40 -4.18 -10.58
CA ASN A 467 -25.85 -3.50 -9.36
C ASN A 467 -27.29 -3.86 -8.93
N GLY A 468 -27.88 -4.90 -9.53
CA GLY A 468 -29.20 -5.41 -9.15
C GLY A 468 -29.26 -5.88 -7.70
N SER A 469 -30.44 -5.80 -7.08
CA SER A 469 -30.64 -6.25 -5.69
C SER A 469 -30.40 -7.75 -5.50
N ASN A 470 -30.52 -8.54 -6.56
CA ASN A 470 -30.24 -9.98 -6.60
C ASN A 470 -28.74 -10.33 -6.69
N GLN A 471 -27.87 -9.32 -6.82
CA GLN A 471 -26.41 -9.45 -6.84
C GLN A 471 -25.73 -8.74 -5.66
N ARG A 472 -26.52 -8.22 -4.71
CA ARG A 472 -26.01 -7.55 -3.51
C ARG A 472 -26.24 -8.42 -2.28
N TRP A 473 -25.23 -8.46 -1.42
CA TRP A 473 -25.15 -9.36 -0.29
C TRP A 473 -24.67 -8.62 0.95
N THR A 474 -25.19 -9.01 2.12
CA THR A 474 -24.75 -8.53 3.44
C THR A 474 -24.24 -9.71 4.26
N ARG A 475 -23.19 -9.47 5.03
CA ARG A 475 -22.62 -10.42 6.01
C ARG A 475 -22.77 -9.81 7.39
N THR A 476 -23.31 -10.57 8.34
CA THR A 476 -23.57 -10.15 9.72
C THR A 476 -23.19 -11.24 10.69
#